data_AF-A0A1G9B041-F1
#
_entry.id   AF-A0A1G9B041-F1
#
_cell.length_a   1.000
_cell.length_b   1.000
_cell.length_c   1.000
_cell.angle_alpha   90.00
_cell.angle_beta   90.00
_cell.angle_gamma   90.00
#
_symmetry.space_group_name_H-M   'P 1'
#
loop_
_entity.id
_entity.type
_entity.pdbx_description
1 polymer ?
#
loop_
_entity_poly.entity_id
_entity_poly.type
_entity_poly.pdbx_seq_one_letter_code
_entity_poly.pdbx_strand_id
1 'polypeptide(L)'
;MTKIMRKRRKSGMRFRNGNLSCFVWLLVLTVTLTNCSPKIKPAEAYKMLQGKYIKNDNQTSTARQLELEKDYADELNSGDSVFVSDTKNHLYSYYKVYNIRLETDKKYKISLSSLCDCWGFKKYLFIPAVIGFDQQENPADAKLEKENVDFGYEFGPLSLNTSYILDSNYGGNFNFFVFSANKDLNQELYTFLTLPIPIPVKVKSTLVGKFHIKIEELKP
;
A
#
# COMPACT_ATOMS: atom_id res chain seq x y z
N MET A 1 39.52 -49.19 67.18
CA MET A 1 40.48 -48.35 66.43
C MET A 1 40.54 -48.83 64.98
N THR A 2 39.81 -48.19 64.06
CA THR A 2 40.17 -48.15 62.62
C THR A 2 39.29 -47.10 61.92
N LYS A 3 39.89 -45.97 61.53
CA LYS A 3 39.26 -44.91 60.72
C LYS A 3 39.39 -45.28 59.26
N ILE A 4 38.27 -45.49 58.56
CA ILE A 4 38.24 -45.62 57.09
C ILE A 4 37.76 -44.29 56.51
N MET A 5 38.70 -43.48 56.00
CA MET A 5 38.39 -42.30 55.20
C MET A 5 37.98 -42.72 53.78
N ARG A 6 36.75 -42.39 53.37
CA ARG A 6 36.31 -42.45 51.97
C ARG A 6 36.47 -41.08 51.31
N LYS A 7 37.37 -41.01 50.32
CA LYS A 7 37.58 -39.88 49.40
C LYS A 7 37.14 -40.31 47.99
N ARG A 8 36.04 -39.75 47.45
CA ARG A 8 35.72 -39.81 46.00
C ARG A 8 34.97 -38.52 45.61
N ARG A 9 35.67 -37.59 44.97
CA ARG A 9 35.67 -37.25 43.52
C ARG A 9 34.39 -36.55 43.05
N LYS A 10 34.46 -35.21 42.98
CA LYS A 10 33.56 -34.38 42.17
C LYS A 10 33.88 -34.64 40.68
N SER A 11 32.94 -35.21 39.94
CA SER A 11 32.97 -35.21 38.47
C SER A 11 32.62 -33.82 37.98
N GLY A 12 33.61 -33.08 37.49
CA GLY A 12 33.38 -31.87 36.72
C GLY A 12 32.90 -32.24 35.32
N MET A 13 31.62 -31.95 35.01
CA MET A 13 31.15 -31.90 33.63
C MET A 13 31.83 -30.73 32.93
N ARG A 14 32.80 -31.03 32.05
CA ARG A 14 33.28 -30.07 31.05
C ARG A 14 32.21 -29.97 29.97
N PHE A 15 31.42 -28.90 30.00
CA PHE A 15 30.64 -28.50 28.83
C PHE A 15 31.61 -28.06 27.73
N ARG A 16 31.54 -28.76 26.60
CA ARG A 16 32.29 -28.48 25.37
C ARG A 16 31.73 -27.20 24.77
N ASN A 17 32.52 -26.11 24.76
CA ASN A 17 32.17 -24.78 24.24
C ASN A 17 31.83 -24.70 22.73
N GLY A 18 31.80 -25.83 22.00
CA GLY A 18 31.47 -25.86 20.57
C GLY A 18 29.96 -25.82 20.24
N ASN A 19 29.10 -26.23 21.17
CA ASN A 19 27.65 -26.32 20.91
C ASN A 19 26.89 -25.02 21.25
N LEU A 20 27.47 -24.14 22.07
CA LEU A 20 26.80 -22.90 22.48
C LEU A 20 26.70 -21.90 21.32
N SER A 21 27.73 -21.81 20.48
CA SER A 21 27.76 -20.90 19.34
C SER A 21 26.70 -21.27 18.29
N CYS A 22 26.57 -22.56 17.96
CA CYS A 22 25.59 -23.04 16.98
C CYS A 22 24.14 -22.81 17.46
N PHE A 23 23.88 -23.00 18.77
CA PHE A 23 22.56 -22.77 19.36
C PHE A 23 22.17 -21.30 19.37
N VAL A 24 23.13 -20.40 19.63
CA VAL A 24 22.90 -18.95 19.60
C VAL A 24 22.60 -18.48 18.17
N TRP A 25 23.33 -18.95 17.16
CA TRP A 25 23.04 -18.62 15.76
C TRP A 25 21.67 -19.14 15.31
N LEU A 26 21.28 -20.35 15.73
CA LEU A 26 19.96 -20.91 15.42
C LEU A 26 18.84 -20.09 16.06
N LEU A 27 19.02 -19.65 17.31
CA LEU A 27 18.08 -18.80 18.03
C LEU A 27 17.95 -17.41 17.38
N VAL A 28 19.06 -16.77 17.02
CA VAL A 28 19.06 -15.47 16.31
C VAL A 28 18.34 -15.61 14.97
N LEU A 29 18.58 -16.70 14.22
CA LEU A 29 17.89 -16.96 12.96
C LEU A 29 16.38 -17.15 13.18
N THR A 30 15.96 -17.92 14.19
CA THR A 30 14.53 -18.10 14.50
C THR A 30 13.86 -16.79 14.96
N VAL A 31 14.51 -15.98 15.80
CA VAL A 31 13.97 -14.69 16.24
C VAL A 31 13.86 -13.70 15.07
N THR A 32 14.78 -13.73 14.10
CA THR A 32 14.66 -12.92 12.88
C THR A 32 13.53 -13.39 11.96
N LEU A 33 13.22 -14.70 11.93
CA LEU A 33 12.16 -15.26 11.10
C LEU A 33 10.76 -15.12 11.73
N THR A 34 10.65 -15.01 13.06
CA THR A 34 9.36 -14.85 13.76
C THR A 34 8.87 -13.41 13.86
N ASN A 35 9.68 -12.41 13.47
CA ASN A 35 9.28 -10.99 13.51
C ASN A 35 8.53 -10.49 12.26
N CYS A 36 8.06 -11.39 11.40
CA CYS A 36 7.05 -11.03 10.41
C CYS A 36 5.73 -10.75 11.16
N SER A 37 5.49 -9.48 11.48
CA SER A 37 4.18 -9.00 11.93
C SER A 37 3.09 -9.65 11.07
N PRO A 38 2.08 -10.30 11.65
CA PRO A 38 1.04 -10.94 10.87
C PRO A 38 0.41 -9.91 9.94
N LYS A 39 0.60 -10.07 8.62
CA LYS A 39 -0.02 -9.20 7.61
C LYS A 39 -1.53 -9.22 7.84
N ILE A 40 -2.07 -8.12 8.37
CA ILE A 40 -3.50 -7.97 8.66
C ILE A 40 -4.27 -8.17 7.36
N LYS A 41 -5.33 -8.98 7.39
CA LYS A 41 -6.15 -9.19 6.20
C LYS A 41 -6.87 -7.89 5.84
N PRO A 42 -7.06 -7.55 4.54
CA PRO A 42 -7.74 -6.32 4.13
C PRO A 42 -9.11 -6.11 4.78
N ALA A 43 -9.90 -7.18 4.96
CA ALA A 43 -11.19 -7.13 5.66
C ALA A 43 -11.09 -6.65 7.11
N GLU A 44 -10.09 -7.15 7.84
CA GLU A 44 -9.84 -6.82 9.24
C GLU A 44 -9.31 -5.39 9.34
N ALA A 45 -8.40 -5.01 8.44
CA ALA A 45 -7.91 -3.64 8.33
C ALA A 45 -9.04 -2.65 8.01
N TYR A 46 -10.04 -3.04 7.22
CA TYR A 46 -11.19 -2.18 6.88
C TYR A 46 -12.10 -1.94 8.08
N LYS A 47 -12.35 -2.97 8.91
CA LYS A 47 -13.08 -2.80 10.17
C LYS A 47 -12.34 -1.86 11.13
N MET A 48 -11.02 -1.94 11.18
CA MET A 48 -10.20 -1.04 11.99
C MET A 48 -10.27 0.41 11.46
N LEU A 49 -10.24 0.59 10.14
CA LEU A 49 -10.41 1.90 9.49
C LEU A 49 -11.74 2.56 9.88
N GLN A 50 -12.84 1.81 9.79
CA GLN A 50 -14.17 2.28 10.21
C GLN A 50 -14.17 2.73 11.68
N GLY A 51 -13.54 1.96 12.56
CA GLY A 51 -13.42 2.31 13.98
C GLY A 51 -12.51 3.51 14.26
N LYS A 52 -11.50 3.78 13.41
CA LYS A 52 -10.57 4.92 13.54
C LYS A 52 -11.24 6.23 13.12
N TYR A 53 -11.99 6.23 12.01
CA TYR A 53 -12.71 7.41 11.53
C TYR A 53 -13.65 7.99 12.61
N ILE A 54 -14.44 7.12 13.25
CA ILE A 54 -15.38 7.51 14.33
C ILE A 54 -14.68 8.24 15.50
N LYS A 55 -13.36 8.08 15.67
CA LYS A 55 -12.59 8.65 16.77
C LYS A 55 -11.76 9.89 16.40
N ASN A 56 -11.48 10.12 15.12
CA ASN A 56 -10.58 11.18 14.66
C ASN A 56 -11.28 12.07 13.62
N ASP A 57 -12.04 13.05 14.11
CA ASP A 57 -12.80 14.00 13.28
C ASP A 57 -11.95 15.12 12.65
N ASN A 58 -10.63 15.20 12.93
CA ASN A 58 -9.78 16.33 12.52
C ASN A 58 -8.38 15.91 12.05
N GLN A 59 -8.28 15.15 10.95
CA GLN A 59 -7.00 15.00 10.25
C GLN A 59 -7.03 15.74 8.91
N THR A 60 -6.58 16.99 8.94
CA THR A 60 -6.30 17.77 7.74
C THR A 60 -5.05 17.22 7.05
N SER A 61 -5.20 16.70 5.84
CA SER A 61 -4.06 16.33 5.00
C SER A 61 -3.61 17.54 4.19
N THR A 62 -2.33 17.89 4.26
CA THR A 62 -1.75 18.94 3.42
C THR A 62 -1.60 18.43 1.98
N ALA A 63 -1.97 19.24 0.99
CA ALA A 63 -1.80 18.91 -0.42
C ALA A 63 -0.34 18.95 -0.84
N ARG A 64 0.12 17.87 -1.49
CA ARG A 64 1.46 17.81 -2.11
C ARG A 64 1.39 18.43 -3.51
N GLN A 65 2.22 19.44 -3.76
CA GLN A 65 2.36 20.01 -5.10
C GLN A 65 3.02 19.02 -6.06
N LEU A 66 2.44 18.85 -7.24
CA LEU A 66 3.01 18.11 -8.36
C LEU A 66 3.43 19.05 -9.49
N GLU A 67 4.40 18.58 -10.26
CA GLU A 67 4.91 19.22 -11.47
C GLU A 67 4.54 18.35 -12.67
N LEU A 68 4.28 18.98 -13.82
CA LEU A 68 4.03 18.26 -15.07
C LEU A 68 5.26 17.45 -15.48
N GLU A 69 5.01 16.32 -16.15
CA GLU A 69 5.99 15.39 -16.72
C GLU A 69 6.94 14.71 -15.71
N LYS A 70 6.74 14.95 -14.41
CA LYS A 70 7.57 14.39 -13.36
C LYS A 70 6.88 13.21 -12.69
N ASP A 71 7.64 12.14 -12.51
CA ASP A 71 7.21 10.95 -11.78
C ASP A 71 7.49 11.11 -10.28
N TYR A 72 6.52 10.70 -9.47
CA TYR A 72 6.59 10.77 -8.02
C TYR A 72 6.23 9.41 -7.42
N ALA A 73 7.18 8.82 -6.68
CA ALA A 73 6.90 7.68 -5.82
C ALA A 73 6.25 8.15 -4.51
N ASP A 74 5.19 7.47 -4.10
CA ASP A 74 4.49 7.70 -2.84
C ASP A 74 3.89 6.39 -2.28
N GLU A 75 3.36 6.46 -1.07
CA GLU A 75 2.75 5.33 -0.37
C GLU A 75 1.53 5.77 0.42
N LEU A 76 0.43 5.03 0.25
CA LEU A 76 -0.77 5.15 1.06
C LEU A 76 -0.62 4.26 2.29
N ASN A 77 -0.68 4.86 3.48
CA ASN A 77 -0.37 4.22 4.76
C ASN A 77 -1.56 4.24 5.72
N SER A 78 -1.56 3.34 6.72
CA SER A 78 -2.60 3.28 7.74
C SER A 78 -2.62 4.48 8.71
N GLY A 79 -1.54 5.27 8.67
CA GLY A 79 -1.41 6.54 9.39
C GLY A 79 -2.14 7.70 8.72
N ASP A 80 -2.43 7.60 7.42
CA ASP A 80 -2.99 8.70 6.63
C ASP A 80 -4.43 9.05 7.03
N SER A 81 -4.87 10.23 6.60
CA SER A 81 -6.24 10.71 6.77
C SER A 81 -7.25 9.78 6.10
N VAL A 82 -8.45 9.71 6.67
CA VAL A 82 -9.53 8.86 6.19
C VAL A 82 -10.64 9.74 5.64
N PHE A 83 -11.10 9.48 4.43
CA PHE A 83 -12.32 10.09 3.91
C PHE A 83 -13.46 9.08 3.93
N VAL A 84 -14.69 9.61 3.97
CA VAL A 84 -15.92 8.85 3.85
C VAL A 84 -16.68 9.34 2.63
N SER A 85 -16.95 8.42 1.71
CA SER A 85 -17.85 8.70 0.59
C SER A 85 -19.28 8.88 1.13
N ASP A 86 -19.95 9.96 0.71
CA ASP A 86 -21.36 10.24 1.01
C ASP A 86 -22.33 9.37 0.17
N THR A 87 -22.00 8.09 0.01
CA THR A 87 -22.87 7.10 -0.62
C THR A 87 -23.62 6.31 0.45
N LYS A 88 -24.78 5.73 0.09
CA LYS A 88 -25.62 4.92 1.00
C LYS A 88 -24.88 3.81 1.78
N ASN A 89 -23.70 3.40 1.31
CA ASN A 89 -22.88 2.35 1.91
C ASN A 89 -21.59 2.85 2.58
N HIS A 90 -21.42 4.17 2.75
CA HIS A 90 -20.25 4.85 3.34
C HIS A 90 -18.92 4.11 3.10
N LEU A 91 -18.28 4.41 1.97
CA LEU A 91 -16.96 3.84 1.68
C LEU A 91 -15.89 4.63 2.43
N TYR A 92 -15.16 3.96 3.32
CA TYR A 92 -14.05 4.54 4.08
C TYR A 92 -12.76 4.26 3.32
N SER A 93 -11.85 5.23 3.17
CA SER A 93 -10.53 4.94 2.62
C SER A 93 -9.48 5.92 3.11
N TYR A 94 -8.25 5.43 3.26
CA TYR A 94 -7.10 6.30 3.39
C TYR A 94 -6.93 7.11 2.11
N TYR A 95 -6.50 8.35 2.21
CA TYR A 95 -6.23 9.18 1.04
C TYR A 95 -4.99 10.05 1.20
N LYS A 96 -4.48 10.50 0.05
CA LYS A 96 -3.53 11.60 -0.07
C LYS A 96 -4.07 12.69 -0.98
N VAL A 97 -3.75 13.93 -0.66
CA VAL A 97 -4.16 15.12 -1.42
C VAL A 97 -2.99 15.59 -2.26
N TYR A 98 -3.27 15.85 -3.52
CA TYR A 98 -2.31 16.42 -4.46
C TYR A 98 -2.87 17.71 -5.03
N ASN A 99 -1.96 18.63 -5.34
CA ASN A 99 -2.27 19.84 -6.07
C ASN A 99 -1.45 19.91 -7.36
N ILE A 100 -2.08 20.36 -8.43
CA ILE A 100 -1.39 20.75 -9.65
C ILE A 100 -1.94 22.08 -10.16
N ARG A 101 -1.10 22.87 -10.81
CA ARG A 101 -1.52 24.07 -11.53
C ARG A 101 -1.86 23.70 -12.98
N LEU A 102 -3.09 23.97 -13.38
CA LEU A 102 -3.61 23.75 -14.73
C LEU A 102 -3.62 25.04 -15.54
N GLU A 103 -3.54 24.88 -16.85
CA GLU A 103 -3.82 25.91 -17.84
C GLU A 103 -5.21 25.67 -18.44
N THR A 104 -5.84 26.75 -18.90
CA THR A 104 -7.16 26.72 -19.53
C THR A 104 -7.09 26.04 -20.91
N ASP A 105 -8.14 25.30 -21.27
CA ASP A 105 -8.33 24.64 -22.57
C ASP A 105 -7.25 23.59 -22.89
N LYS A 106 -6.71 22.96 -21.85
CA LYS A 106 -5.73 21.88 -21.94
C LYS A 106 -6.30 20.57 -21.41
N LYS A 107 -5.77 19.47 -21.95
CA LYS A 107 -6.07 18.12 -21.49
C LYS A 107 -4.86 17.54 -20.78
N TYR A 108 -5.12 16.93 -19.63
CA TYR A 108 -4.09 16.31 -18.82
C TYR A 108 -4.39 14.84 -18.62
N LYS A 109 -3.33 14.04 -18.53
CA LYS A 109 -3.40 12.62 -18.17
C LYS A 109 -2.77 12.41 -16.80
N ILE A 110 -3.56 11.94 -15.85
CA ILE A 110 -3.08 11.52 -14.53
C ILE A 110 -2.88 10.01 -14.57
N SER A 111 -1.62 9.58 -14.53
CA SER A 111 -1.22 8.18 -14.54
C SER A 111 -0.84 7.73 -13.13
N LEU A 112 -1.46 6.66 -12.66
CA LEU A 112 -1.20 6.04 -11.36
C LEU A 112 -0.77 4.59 -11.55
N SER A 113 0.43 4.25 -11.08
CA SER A 113 0.97 2.90 -11.16
C SER A 113 1.12 2.32 -9.77
N SER A 114 0.16 1.50 -9.37
CA SER A 114 0.17 0.81 -8.08
C SER A 114 1.09 -0.39 -8.12
N LEU A 115 1.99 -0.47 -7.15
CA LEU A 115 2.97 -1.55 -7.05
C LEU A 115 2.38 -2.73 -6.27
N CYS A 116 2.44 -3.92 -6.86
CA CYS A 116 2.11 -5.14 -6.15
C CYS A 116 3.19 -5.46 -5.09
N ASP A 117 2.81 -5.50 -3.80
CA ASP A 117 3.61 -6.17 -2.78
C ASP A 117 3.44 -7.70 -2.95
N CYS A 118 4.18 -8.23 -3.91
CA CYS A 118 4.03 -9.58 -4.45
C CYS A 118 4.82 -10.65 -3.65
N TRP A 119 5.34 -10.34 -2.45
CA TRP A 119 6.08 -11.32 -1.64
C TRP A 119 5.12 -12.32 -0.94
N GLY A 120 5.08 -13.55 -1.45
CA GLY A 120 4.29 -14.68 -0.92
C GLY A 120 3.16 -15.17 -1.85
N PHE A 121 2.36 -16.16 -1.41
CA PHE A 121 1.25 -16.75 -2.19
C PHE A 121 -0.02 -15.89 -2.23
N LYS A 122 -0.16 -14.93 -1.31
CA LYS A 122 -1.28 -13.97 -1.28
C LYS A 122 -0.78 -12.62 -1.75
N LYS A 123 -1.24 -12.19 -2.91
CA LYS A 123 -0.85 -10.92 -3.50
C LYS A 123 -1.93 -9.90 -3.22
N TYR A 124 -1.56 -8.84 -2.51
CA TYR A 124 -2.43 -7.70 -2.28
C TYR A 124 -1.98 -6.56 -3.18
N LEU A 125 -2.95 -5.91 -3.81
CA LEU A 125 -2.70 -4.80 -4.72
C LEU A 125 -3.61 -3.63 -4.34
N PHE A 126 -3.00 -2.47 -4.17
CA PHE A 126 -3.75 -1.23 -4.00
C PHE A 126 -4.45 -0.90 -5.34
N ILE A 127 -5.76 -0.68 -5.35
CA ILE A 127 -6.45 -0.19 -6.56
C ILE A 127 -6.59 1.33 -6.42
N PRO A 128 -5.79 2.12 -7.15
CA PRO A 128 -5.89 3.56 -7.08
C PRO A 128 -7.22 4.03 -7.68
N ALA A 129 -7.83 5.00 -7.00
CA ALA A 129 -8.93 5.79 -7.52
C ALA A 129 -8.65 7.27 -7.26
N VAL A 130 -9.19 8.12 -8.14
CA VAL A 130 -9.01 9.57 -8.08
C VAL A 130 -10.37 10.25 -8.07
N ILE A 131 -10.50 11.27 -7.22
CA ILE A 131 -11.61 12.24 -7.26
C ILE A 131 -11.00 13.64 -7.27
N GLY A 132 -11.44 14.47 -8.21
CA GLY A 132 -11.02 15.85 -8.36
C GLY A 132 -12.00 16.84 -7.74
N PHE A 133 -11.48 17.94 -7.21
CA PHE A 133 -12.25 19.05 -6.68
C PHE A 133 -11.74 20.36 -7.29
N ASP A 134 -12.66 21.26 -7.63
CA ASP A 134 -12.30 22.58 -8.12
C ASP A 134 -11.83 23.51 -6.98
N GLN A 135 -11.55 24.77 -7.30
CA GLN A 135 -11.09 25.77 -6.32
C GLN A 135 -12.16 26.13 -5.28
N GLN A 136 -13.41 25.76 -5.54
CA GLN A 136 -14.58 26.01 -4.69
C GLN A 136 -14.99 24.75 -3.91
N GLU A 137 -14.14 23.71 -3.91
CA GLU A 137 -14.39 22.41 -3.28
C GLU A 137 -15.66 21.71 -3.78
N ASN A 138 -16.14 22.06 -4.98
CA ASN A 138 -17.16 21.28 -5.63
C ASN A 138 -16.49 20.05 -6.28
N PRO A 139 -17.17 18.89 -6.33
CA PRO A 139 -16.75 17.78 -7.17
C PRO A 139 -16.53 18.36 -8.58
N ALA A 140 -15.29 18.35 -9.06
CA ALA A 140 -14.93 19.17 -10.19
C ALA A 140 -15.83 18.84 -11.40
N ASP A 141 -16.40 19.87 -12.03
CA ASP A 141 -16.98 19.78 -13.39
C ASP A 141 -15.93 19.36 -14.42
N ALA A 142 -14.65 19.36 -14.04
CA ALA A 142 -13.59 18.71 -14.79
C ALA A 142 -13.89 17.21 -14.85
N LYS A 143 -14.30 16.75 -16.03
CA LYS A 143 -14.60 15.34 -16.29
C LYS A 143 -13.34 14.52 -16.10
N LEU A 144 -13.16 13.99 -14.90
CA LEU A 144 -12.12 13.04 -14.60
C LEU A 144 -12.58 11.66 -15.10
N GLU A 145 -12.23 11.33 -16.33
CA GLU A 145 -12.68 10.09 -16.97
C GLU A 145 -11.59 9.03 -16.85
N LYS A 146 -11.96 7.89 -16.27
CA LYS A 146 -11.08 6.72 -16.20
C LYS A 146 -10.93 6.14 -17.60
N GLU A 147 -9.70 6.12 -18.11
CA GLU A 147 -9.42 5.76 -19.50
C GLU A 147 -8.98 4.30 -19.62
N ASN A 148 -7.93 3.90 -18.89
CA ASN A 148 -7.35 2.57 -19.01
C ASN A 148 -7.04 1.95 -17.64
N VAL A 149 -7.09 0.62 -17.60
CA VAL A 149 -6.60 -0.22 -16.51
C VAL A 149 -5.81 -1.37 -17.12
N ASP A 150 -4.49 -1.37 -16.93
CA ASP A 150 -3.65 -2.45 -17.41
C ASP A 150 -2.62 -2.90 -16.37
N PHE A 151 -2.03 -4.06 -16.63
CA PHE A 151 -0.91 -4.57 -15.85
C PHE A 151 0.38 -4.35 -16.62
N GLY A 152 1.34 -3.69 -15.97
CA GLY A 152 2.65 -3.40 -16.52
C GLY A 152 3.78 -3.89 -15.62
N TYR A 153 5.00 -3.64 -16.07
CA TYR A 153 6.25 -3.92 -15.35
C TYR A 153 7.15 -2.68 -15.26
N GLU A 154 6.60 -1.50 -15.58
CA GLU A 154 7.37 -0.26 -15.74
C GLU A 154 8.07 0.16 -14.45
N PHE A 155 7.39 0.02 -13.31
CA PHE A 155 7.88 0.45 -12.00
C PHE A 155 8.21 -0.71 -11.04
N GLY A 156 8.15 -1.97 -11.51
CA GLY A 156 8.40 -3.14 -10.65
C GLY A 156 7.94 -4.48 -11.25
N PRO A 157 7.98 -5.56 -10.45
CA PRO A 157 7.71 -6.92 -10.93
C PRO A 157 6.25 -7.15 -11.33
N LEU A 158 5.31 -6.29 -10.91
CA LEU A 158 3.95 -6.18 -11.43
C LEU A 158 3.36 -4.86 -10.91
N SER A 159 2.91 -4.00 -11.81
CA SER A 159 2.16 -2.78 -11.48
C SER A 159 0.78 -2.81 -12.10
N LEU A 160 -0.21 -2.28 -11.39
CA LEU A 160 -1.53 -1.95 -11.95
C LEU A 160 -1.49 -0.47 -12.32
N ASN A 161 -1.52 -0.19 -13.62
CA ASN A 161 -1.56 1.18 -14.10
C ASN A 161 -3.01 1.58 -14.33
N THR A 162 -3.36 2.78 -13.92
CA THR A 162 -4.67 3.38 -14.14
C THR A 162 -4.47 4.80 -14.61
N SER A 163 -5.10 5.19 -15.71
CA SER A 163 -5.04 6.56 -16.23
C SER A 163 -6.40 7.24 -16.13
N TYR A 164 -6.33 8.55 -15.90
CA TYR A 164 -7.47 9.45 -15.88
C TYR A 164 -7.21 10.61 -16.82
N ILE A 165 -8.18 10.95 -17.67
CA ILE A 165 -8.15 12.15 -18.48
C ILE A 165 -8.87 13.26 -17.72
N LEU A 166 -8.24 14.42 -17.68
CA LEU A 166 -8.75 15.64 -17.08
C LEU A 166 -8.84 16.70 -18.18
N ASP A 167 -10.07 17.10 -18.52
CA ASP A 167 -10.31 18.24 -19.41
C ASP A 167 -10.46 19.52 -18.60
N SER A 168 -9.52 20.46 -18.77
CA SER A 168 -9.44 21.67 -17.96
C SER A 168 -10.11 22.84 -18.66
N ASN A 169 -11.37 23.12 -18.30
CA ASN A 169 -12.09 24.32 -18.76
C ASN A 169 -11.71 25.60 -17.99
N TYR A 170 -10.74 25.51 -17.07
CA TYR A 170 -10.29 26.63 -16.23
C TYR A 170 -8.79 26.56 -15.99
N GLY A 171 -8.21 27.68 -15.57
CA GLY A 171 -6.81 27.77 -15.16
C GLY A 171 -6.65 27.91 -13.65
N GLY A 172 -5.50 27.48 -13.12
CA GLY A 172 -5.13 27.63 -11.71
C GLY A 172 -5.01 26.31 -10.98
N ASN A 173 -5.18 26.35 -9.65
CA ASN A 173 -4.92 25.19 -8.80
C ASN A 173 -6.07 24.19 -8.87
N PHE A 174 -5.74 22.92 -9.08
CA PHE A 174 -6.64 21.77 -9.04
C PHE A 174 -6.18 20.83 -7.94
N ASN A 175 -7.11 20.47 -7.05
CA ASN A 175 -6.87 19.51 -6.00
C ASN A 175 -7.51 18.17 -6.37
N PHE A 176 -6.80 17.08 -6.12
CA PHE A 176 -7.37 15.76 -6.27
C PHE A 176 -6.88 14.82 -5.17
N PHE A 177 -7.75 13.86 -4.84
CA PHE A 177 -7.48 12.84 -3.86
C PHE A 177 -7.14 11.53 -4.55
N VAL A 178 -6.05 10.89 -4.12
CA VAL A 178 -5.75 9.51 -4.48
C VAL A 178 -6.08 8.63 -3.29
N PHE A 179 -6.84 7.57 -3.53
CA PHE A 179 -7.28 6.66 -2.49
C PHE A 179 -7.48 5.23 -3.00
N SER A 180 -7.72 4.30 -2.07
CA SER A 180 -7.98 2.91 -2.42
C SER A 180 -9.47 2.67 -2.68
N ALA A 181 -9.80 2.09 -3.82
CA ALA A 181 -11.16 1.63 -4.12
C ALA A 181 -11.52 0.41 -3.24
N ASN A 182 -12.15 0.68 -2.11
CA ASN A 182 -12.40 -0.32 -1.04
C ASN A 182 -13.69 -1.12 -1.19
N LYS A 183 -14.33 -1.10 -2.37
CA LYS A 183 -15.63 -1.74 -2.60
C LYS A 183 -15.55 -3.27 -2.54
N ASP A 184 -14.44 -3.84 -3.03
CA ASP A 184 -14.32 -5.29 -3.29
C ASP A 184 -13.12 -5.94 -2.57
N LEU A 185 -12.78 -5.48 -1.34
CA LEU A 185 -11.59 -5.89 -0.57
C LEU A 185 -11.41 -7.40 -0.34
N ASN A 186 -12.51 -8.16 -0.35
CA ASN A 186 -12.48 -9.60 -0.11
C ASN A 186 -12.54 -10.43 -1.39
N GLN A 187 -12.86 -9.79 -2.51
CA GLN A 187 -13.01 -10.46 -3.79
C GLN A 187 -11.65 -10.67 -4.45
N GLU A 188 -11.59 -11.73 -5.24
CA GLU A 188 -10.45 -11.98 -6.12
C GLU A 188 -10.66 -11.15 -7.37
N LEU A 189 -9.78 -10.19 -7.59
CA LEU A 189 -9.93 -9.22 -8.68
C LEU A 189 -9.25 -9.71 -9.95
N TYR A 190 -8.08 -10.34 -9.78
CA TYR A 190 -7.26 -10.83 -10.88
C TYR A 190 -6.65 -12.18 -10.52
N THR A 191 -6.52 -13.06 -11.51
CA THR A 191 -5.85 -14.35 -11.37
C THR A 191 -4.79 -14.48 -12.46
N PHE A 192 -3.56 -14.74 -12.05
CA PHE A 192 -2.42 -15.00 -12.92
C PHE A 192 -2.00 -16.45 -12.79
N LEU A 193 -1.44 -17.05 -13.85
CA LEU A 193 -0.82 -18.36 -13.77
C LEU A 193 0.70 -18.19 -13.68
N THR A 194 1.33 -18.83 -12.70
CA THR A 194 2.79 -18.91 -12.70
C THR A 194 3.28 -19.83 -13.81
N LEU A 195 4.45 -19.53 -14.38
CA LEU A 195 5.18 -20.45 -15.24
C LEU A 195 6.47 -20.87 -14.54
N PRO A 196 6.99 -22.10 -14.75
CA PRO A 196 6.48 -23.14 -15.66
C PRO A 196 5.36 -24.03 -15.09
N ILE A 197 5.13 -24.01 -13.77
CA ILE A 197 4.04 -24.77 -13.13
C ILE A 197 2.84 -23.83 -12.96
N PRO A 198 1.68 -24.08 -13.59
CA PRO A 198 0.51 -23.21 -13.53
C PRO A 198 -0.15 -23.26 -12.15
N ILE A 199 0.33 -22.41 -11.23
CA ILE A 199 -0.30 -22.18 -9.95
C ILE A 199 -1.09 -20.87 -10.06
N PRO A 200 -2.41 -20.88 -9.78
CA PRO A 200 -3.21 -19.66 -9.82
C PRO A 200 -2.80 -18.75 -8.67
N VAL A 201 -2.26 -17.60 -9.03
CA VAL A 201 -1.93 -16.52 -8.12
C VAL A 201 -3.06 -15.51 -8.16
N LYS A 202 -3.71 -15.35 -7.02
CA LYS A 202 -4.90 -14.52 -6.90
C LYS A 202 -4.55 -13.19 -6.24
N VAL A 203 -5.00 -12.11 -6.86
CA VAL A 203 -4.81 -10.75 -6.38
C VAL A 203 -6.08 -10.25 -5.73
N LYS A 204 -5.95 -9.71 -4.52
CA LYS A 204 -7.03 -9.04 -3.78
C LYS A 204 -6.67 -7.58 -3.54
N SER A 205 -7.65 -6.72 -3.32
CA SER A 205 -7.36 -5.33 -3.01
C SER A 205 -6.89 -5.14 -1.57
N THR A 206 -6.13 -4.08 -1.34
CA THR A 206 -5.67 -3.62 -0.02
C THR A 206 -5.93 -2.13 0.13
N LEU A 207 -6.07 -1.67 1.37
CA LEU A 207 -6.33 -0.28 1.73
C LEU A 207 -5.10 0.63 1.60
N VAL A 208 -3.92 0.02 1.55
CA VAL A 208 -2.61 0.66 1.64
C VAL A 208 -1.70 0.09 0.56
N GLY A 209 -0.74 0.86 0.09
CA GLY A 209 0.19 0.40 -0.94
C GLY A 209 1.05 1.51 -1.51
N LYS A 210 2.15 1.11 -2.14
CA LYS A 210 3.07 1.99 -2.84
C LYS A 210 2.58 2.24 -4.25
N PHE A 211 2.77 3.45 -4.75
CA PHE A 211 2.39 3.80 -6.10
C PHE A 211 3.30 4.90 -6.67
N HIS A 212 3.29 5.00 -7.99
CA HIS A 212 3.85 6.11 -8.73
C HIS A 212 2.72 6.97 -9.28
N ILE A 213 2.92 8.29 -9.30
CA ILE A 213 2.01 9.24 -9.92
C ILE A 213 2.78 10.15 -10.89
N LYS A 214 2.25 10.25 -12.11
CA LYS A 214 2.73 11.16 -13.14
C LYS A 214 1.55 11.94 -13.72
N ILE A 215 1.75 13.23 -13.99
CA ILE A 215 0.78 14.05 -14.72
C ILE A 215 1.42 14.55 -16.01
N GLU A 216 0.76 14.32 -17.13
CA GLU A 216 1.24 14.67 -18.47
C GLU A 216 0.25 15.63 -19.14
N GLU A 217 0.77 16.59 -19.91
CA GLU A 217 -0.09 17.39 -20.80
C GLU A 217 -0.25 16.66 -22.13
N LEU A 218 -1.50 16.44 -22.53
CA LEU A 218 -1.80 15.83 -23.83
C LEU A 218 -1.68 16.88 -24.91
N LYS A 219 -0.84 16.59 -25.92
CA LYS A 219 -0.75 17.40 -27.12
C LYS A 219 -2.07 17.31 -27.91
N PRO A 220 -2.56 18.43 -28.46
CA PRO A 220 -3.78 18.47 -29.27
C PRO A 220 -3.69 17.61 -30.53
#